data_AF-A0A9W8IMZ9-F1
#
_entry.id   AF-A0A9W8IMZ9-F1
#
_cell.length_a   1.000
_cell.length_b   1.000
_cell.length_c   1.000
_cell.angle_alpha   90.00
_cell.angle_beta   90.00
_cell.angle_gamma   90.00
#
_symmetry.space_group_name_H-M   'P 1'
#
loop_
_entity.id
_entity.type
_entity.pdbx_description
1 polymer ?
#
loop_
_entity_poly.entity_id
_entity_poly.type
_entity_poly.pdbx_seq_one_letter_code
_entity_poly.pdbx_strand_id
1 'polypeptide(L)'
;MLVARAAERHFDSALGRCNWESVANELDIPLIECLDLFDASNLTIQPRSLIETYGGWSKTDMEKLKQFTADNYADGSVVDWKLAGAYMNIHSKECQLMERGSFNGPINEVAYSRIHEFRDSGQDWSDIHQYFWQYPKVTSLQSKYYRLKADQAGLSTERLTAEWTDAERERVKDLINQQIESTTIPELVDIIKRELLNRPLSEIRLFSNQYVKELKAGLMRVDQIA
;
A
#
# COMPACT_ATOMS: atom_id res chain seq x y z
N MET A 1 29.04 5.70 -25.20
CA MET A 1 29.10 7.18 -25.38
C MET A 1 28.06 7.73 -26.37
N LEU A 2 27.84 7.10 -27.53
CA LEU A 2 26.82 7.56 -28.50
C LEU A 2 25.39 7.39 -27.98
N VAL A 3 25.06 6.22 -27.44
CA VAL A 3 23.76 5.93 -26.79
C VAL A 3 23.43 6.96 -25.71
N ALA A 4 24.38 7.22 -24.81
CA ALA A 4 24.25 8.17 -23.72
C ALA A 4 23.85 9.59 -24.20
N ARG A 5 24.50 10.09 -25.27
CA ARG A 5 24.19 11.40 -25.86
C ARG A 5 22.84 11.43 -26.59
N ALA A 6 22.47 10.33 -27.25
CA ALA A 6 21.16 10.21 -27.89
C ALA A 6 20.05 10.15 -26.84
N ALA A 7 20.26 9.41 -25.75
CA ALA A 7 19.35 9.33 -24.61
C ALA A 7 19.05 10.72 -24.01
N GLU A 8 20.06 11.59 -23.84
CA GLU A 8 19.84 12.98 -23.37
C GLU A 8 18.94 13.81 -24.30
N ARG A 9 19.06 13.63 -25.63
CA ARG A 9 18.19 14.35 -26.58
C ARG A 9 16.75 13.84 -26.58
N HIS A 10 16.56 12.56 -26.27
CA HIS A 10 15.26 11.89 -26.26
C HIS A 10 14.70 11.70 -24.84
N PHE A 11 15.26 12.39 -23.84
CA PHE A 11 14.76 12.37 -22.48
C PHE A 11 13.52 13.24 -22.35
N ASP A 12 12.41 12.64 -21.95
CA ASP A 12 11.19 13.35 -21.61
C ASP A 12 11.21 13.67 -20.12
N SER A 13 11.38 14.95 -19.78
CA SER A 13 11.41 15.40 -18.38
C SER A 13 10.04 15.35 -17.69
N ALA A 14 8.93 15.41 -18.43
CA ALA A 14 7.60 15.27 -17.88
C ALA A 14 7.29 13.83 -17.48
N LEU A 15 7.76 12.86 -18.28
CA LEU A 15 7.65 11.43 -17.97
C LEU A 15 8.80 10.91 -17.10
N GLY A 16 9.91 11.63 -17.05
CA GLY A 16 11.12 11.28 -16.32
C GLY A 16 11.85 10.05 -16.89
N ARG A 17 11.72 9.78 -18.19
CA ARG A 17 12.35 8.64 -18.89
C ARG A 17 12.68 8.97 -20.34
N CYS A 18 13.60 8.20 -20.95
CA CYS A 18 13.93 8.32 -22.36
C CYS A 18 12.88 7.63 -23.25
N ASN A 19 12.68 8.15 -24.47
CA ASN A 19 12.05 7.41 -25.56
C ASN A 19 13.09 6.48 -26.20
N TRP A 20 13.26 5.29 -25.63
CA TRP A 20 14.30 4.34 -26.04
C TRP A 20 14.10 3.78 -27.44
N GLU A 21 12.85 3.67 -27.89
CA GLU A 21 12.53 3.28 -29.25
C GLU A 21 13.07 4.29 -30.27
N SER A 22 12.96 5.59 -29.98
CA SER A 22 13.57 6.65 -30.81
C SER A 22 15.10 6.61 -30.76
N VAL A 23 15.71 6.36 -29.59
CA VAL A 23 17.17 6.26 -29.45
C VAL A 23 17.72 5.08 -30.27
N ALA A 24 17.09 3.91 -30.16
CA ALA A 24 17.46 2.71 -30.89
C ALA A 24 17.34 2.91 -32.41
N ASN A 25 16.25 3.55 -32.86
CA ASN A 25 16.03 3.87 -34.27
C ASN A 25 17.04 4.90 -34.81
N GLU A 26 17.42 5.93 -34.03
CA GLU A 26 18.42 6.92 -34.45
C GLU A 26 19.80 6.28 -34.69
N LEU A 27 20.14 5.28 -33.87
CA LEU A 27 21.44 4.62 -33.90
C LEU A 27 21.45 3.34 -34.76
N ASP A 28 20.30 2.97 -35.34
CA ASP A 28 20.12 1.75 -36.15
C ASP A 28 20.59 0.47 -35.43
N ILE A 29 20.24 0.33 -34.15
CA ILE A 29 20.56 -0.84 -33.32
C ILE A 29 19.33 -1.38 -32.58
N PRO A 30 19.29 -2.68 -32.23
CA PRO A 30 18.21 -3.26 -31.44
C PRO A 30 18.04 -2.58 -30.07
N LEU A 31 16.80 -2.49 -29.57
CA LEU A 31 16.47 -1.85 -28.29
C LEU A 31 17.25 -2.42 -27.10
N ILE A 32 17.33 -3.75 -26.99
CA ILE A 32 18.04 -4.41 -25.88
C ILE A 32 19.54 -4.07 -25.92
N GLU A 33 20.15 -4.13 -27.10
CA GLU A 33 21.55 -3.76 -27.29
C GLU A 33 21.78 -2.27 -26.97
N CYS A 34 20.85 -1.40 -27.37
CA CYS A 34 20.86 0.02 -27.03
C CYS A 34 20.87 0.24 -25.51
N LEU A 35 20.02 -0.48 -24.76
CA LEU A 35 19.96 -0.37 -23.31
C LEU A 35 21.20 -0.96 -22.62
N ASP A 36 21.77 -2.06 -23.12
CA ASP A 36 23.00 -2.66 -22.59
C ASP A 36 24.22 -1.74 -22.76
N LEU A 37 24.27 -1.00 -23.88
CA LEU A 37 25.32 -0.01 -24.16
C LEU A 37 25.11 1.33 -23.46
N PHE A 38 23.99 1.51 -22.76
CA PHE A 38 23.70 2.74 -22.04
C PHE A 38 24.52 2.85 -20.76
N ASP A 39 25.33 3.91 -20.70
CA ASP A 39 26.08 4.29 -19.51
C ASP A 39 25.65 5.69 -19.06
N ALA A 40 24.96 5.74 -17.92
CA ALA A 40 24.47 6.97 -17.31
C ALA A 40 25.52 7.68 -16.44
N SER A 41 26.70 7.08 -16.23
CA SER A 41 27.70 7.56 -15.25
C SER A 41 28.16 8.99 -15.48
N ASN A 42 28.05 9.50 -16.71
CA ASN A 42 28.48 10.84 -17.10
C ASN A 42 27.33 11.73 -17.61
N LEU A 43 26.07 11.35 -17.35
CA LEU A 43 24.90 12.09 -17.83
C LEU A 43 24.14 12.78 -16.69
N THR A 44 23.36 13.78 -17.10
CA THR A 44 22.40 14.45 -16.20
C THR A 44 21.18 13.59 -15.89
N ILE A 45 20.91 12.57 -16.69
CA ILE A 45 19.82 11.61 -16.47
C ILE A 45 20.20 10.69 -15.32
N GLN A 46 19.59 10.92 -14.16
CA GLN A 46 19.72 10.05 -13.00
C GLN A 46 18.51 9.12 -12.89
N PRO A 47 18.72 7.85 -12.52
CA PRO A 47 17.62 6.95 -12.18
C PRO A 47 16.76 7.58 -11.08
N ARG A 48 15.45 7.50 -11.23
CA ARG A 48 14.52 8.00 -10.22
C ARG A 48 14.28 6.92 -9.17
N SER A 49 14.07 7.35 -7.94
CA SER A 49 13.38 6.55 -6.93
C SER A 49 11.90 6.94 -6.91
N LEU A 50 11.03 5.98 -7.22
CA LEU A 50 9.58 6.15 -7.07
C LEU A 50 9.11 5.83 -5.65
N ILE A 51 9.98 5.24 -4.82
CA ILE A 51 9.77 5.15 -3.37
C ILE A 51 9.88 6.54 -2.72
N GLU A 52 10.82 7.36 -3.17
CA GLU A 52 11.14 8.65 -2.54
C GLU A 52 10.37 9.84 -3.14
N THR A 53 9.83 9.70 -4.36
CA THR A 53 9.07 10.77 -5.02
C THR A 53 7.57 10.67 -4.74
N TYR A 54 6.94 11.82 -4.50
CA TYR A 54 5.58 12.00 -3.95
C TYR A 54 4.42 11.28 -4.70
N GLY A 55 4.66 10.71 -5.89
CA GLY A 55 3.63 10.09 -6.72
C GLY A 55 3.62 8.55 -6.76
N GLY A 56 4.68 7.88 -6.30
CA GLY A 56 4.81 6.43 -6.48
C GLY A 56 4.87 6.01 -7.96
N TRP A 57 4.59 4.74 -8.25
CA TRP A 57 4.36 4.28 -9.62
C TRP A 57 3.10 4.92 -10.18
N SER A 58 3.13 5.40 -11.43
CA SER A 58 1.91 5.73 -12.18
C SER A 58 1.36 4.52 -12.92
N LYS A 59 0.07 4.55 -13.29
CA LYS A 59 -0.56 3.44 -14.02
C LYS A 59 0.18 3.19 -15.34
N THR A 60 0.54 4.28 -16.03
CA THR A 60 1.35 4.28 -17.24
C THR A 60 2.72 3.66 -17.03
N ASP A 61 3.39 3.93 -15.91
CA ASP A 61 4.72 3.34 -15.63
C ASP A 61 4.64 1.84 -15.42
N MET A 62 3.62 1.37 -14.71
CA MET A 62 3.39 -0.07 -14.56
C MET A 62 3.09 -0.75 -15.90
N GLU A 63 2.20 -0.17 -16.69
CA GLU A 63 1.82 -0.73 -18.00
C GLU A 63 3.04 -0.80 -18.92
N LYS A 64 3.88 0.24 -18.91
CA LYS A 64 5.16 0.24 -19.65
C LYS A 64 6.15 -0.79 -19.16
N LEU A 65 6.32 -0.96 -17.84
CA LEU A 65 7.19 -1.99 -17.29
C LEU A 65 6.67 -3.40 -17.65
N LYS A 66 5.36 -3.64 -17.50
CA LYS A 66 4.72 -4.92 -17.86
C LYS A 66 4.89 -5.24 -19.35
N GLN A 67 4.65 -4.25 -20.21
CA GLN A 67 4.82 -4.40 -21.65
C GLN A 67 6.28 -4.71 -22.00
N PHE A 68 7.23 -3.95 -21.45
CA PHE A 68 8.66 -4.21 -21.65
C PHE A 68 9.06 -5.63 -21.24
N THR A 69 8.59 -6.10 -20.07
CA THR A 69 8.87 -7.47 -19.61
C THR A 69 8.24 -8.53 -20.51
N ALA A 70 7.01 -8.31 -20.97
CA ALA A 70 6.32 -9.26 -21.84
C ALA A 70 6.98 -9.36 -23.22
N ASP A 71 7.42 -8.24 -23.78
CA ASP A 71 7.99 -8.19 -25.13
C ASP A 71 9.41 -8.76 -25.20
N ASN A 72 10.19 -8.64 -24.12
CA ASN A 72 11.62 -8.96 -24.13
C ASN A 72 11.99 -10.22 -23.31
N TYR A 73 11.09 -10.68 -22.44
CA TYR A 73 11.35 -11.80 -21.51
C TYR A 73 10.20 -12.80 -21.47
N ALA A 74 9.53 -13.03 -22.61
CA ALA A 74 8.58 -14.13 -22.75
C ALA A 74 9.25 -15.50 -22.53
N ASP A 75 8.43 -16.54 -22.30
CA ASP A 75 8.83 -17.95 -22.23
C ASP A 75 9.84 -18.34 -21.14
N GLY A 76 9.58 -17.92 -19.89
CA GLY A 76 10.30 -18.43 -18.71
C GLY A 76 11.75 -17.95 -18.58
N SER A 77 12.16 -17.00 -19.42
CA SER A 77 13.44 -16.31 -19.30
C SER A 77 13.47 -15.42 -18.05
N VAL A 78 14.63 -15.32 -17.42
CA VAL A 78 14.79 -14.47 -16.22
C VAL A 78 14.90 -13.01 -16.68
N VAL A 79 13.99 -12.17 -16.18
CA VAL A 79 13.99 -10.72 -16.46
C VAL A 79 15.30 -10.09 -15.98
N ASP A 80 15.99 -9.36 -16.87
CA ASP A 80 17.08 -8.48 -16.48
C ASP A 80 16.54 -7.16 -15.93
N TRP A 81 16.51 -7.06 -14.61
CA TRP A 81 16.02 -5.88 -13.91
C TRP A 81 16.90 -4.64 -14.09
N LYS A 82 18.19 -4.79 -14.45
CA LYS A 82 19.04 -3.63 -14.78
C LYS A 82 18.56 -2.99 -16.08
N LEU A 83 18.28 -3.82 -17.10
CA LEU A 83 17.73 -3.35 -18.38
C LEU A 83 16.33 -2.74 -18.20
N ALA A 84 15.46 -3.37 -17.42
CA ALA A 84 14.16 -2.80 -17.10
C ALA A 84 14.28 -1.47 -16.33
N GLY A 85 15.25 -1.35 -15.42
CA GLY A 85 15.55 -0.12 -14.70
C GLY A 85 16.04 1.00 -15.62
N ALA A 86 16.95 0.69 -16.55
CA ALA A 86 17.41 1.64 -17.57
C ALA A 86 16.26 2.08 -18.48
N TYR A 87 15.43 1.13 -18.95
CA TYR A 87 14.27 1.42 -19.79
C TYR A 87 13.30 2.40 -19.10
N MET A 88 13.00 2.15 -17.83
CA MET A 88 12.07 2.97 -17.06
C MET A 88 12.68 4.25 -16.47
N ASN A 89 14.01 4.39 -16.51
CA ASN A 89 14.79 5.35 -15.73
C ASN A 89 14.42 5.31 -14.22
N ILE A 90 14.36 4.10 -13.67
CA ILE A 90 14.04 3.78 -12.26
C ILE A 90 15.07 2.79 -11.73
N HIS A 91 15.37 2.83 -10.43
CA HIS A 91 16.24 1.80 -9.83
C HIS A 91 15.71 0.38 -10.07
N SER A 92 16.57 -0.50 -10.57
CA SER A 92 16.24 -1.90 -10.91
C SER A 92 15.54 -2.67 -9.80
N LYS A 93 15.94 -2.44 -8.54
CA LYS A 93 15.32 -3.03 -7.36
C LYS A 93 13.84 -2.63 -7.22
N GLU A 94 13.49 -1.40 -7.55
CA GLU A 94 12.09 -0.93 -7.48
C GLU A 94 11.25 -1.56 -8.59
N CYS A 95 11.78 -1.71 -9.81
CA CYS A 95 11.11 -2.44 -10.89
C CYS A 95 10.82 -3.89 -10.48
N GLN A 96 11.79 -4.57 -9.88
CA GLN A 96 11.62 -5.93 -9.37
C GLN A 96 10.57 -6.01 -8.25
N LEU A 97 10.58 -5.07 -7.31
CA LEU A 97 9.60 -5.04 -6.22
C LEU A 97 8.18 -4.78 -6.74
N MET A 98 8.05 -3.92 -7.75
CA MET A 98 6.77 -3.65 -8.42
C MET A 98 6.23 -4.92 -9.07
N GLU A 99 7.00 -5.57 -9.94
CA GLU A 99 6.53 -6.75 -10.68
C GLU A 99 6.10 -7.89 -9.75
N ARG A 100 6.83 -8.13 -8.67
CA ARG A 100 6.50 -9.15 -7.68
C ARG A 100 5.28 -8.84 -6.82
N GLY A 101 4.60 -7.71 -7.05
CA GLY A 101 3.56 -7.21 -6.16
C GLY A 101 4.08 -7.11 -4.72
N SER A 102 5.35 -6.78 -4.56
CA SER A 102 6.03 -6.65 -3.27
C SER A 102 6.41 -5.19 -2.98
N PHE A 103 5.98 -4.27 -3.86
CA PHE A 103 6.14 -2.84 -3.65
C PHE A 103 5.30 -2.42 -2.45
N ASN A 104 5.99 -2.23 -1.34
CA ASN A 104 5.41 -1.85 -0.06
C ASN A 104 6.00 -0.50 0.36
N GLY A 105 5.99 0.48 -0.56
CA GLY A 105 6.41 1.85 -0.27
C GLY A 105 5.67 2.44 0.95
N PRO A 106 6.24 3.41 1.66
CA PRO A 106 5.54 4.10 2.74
C PRO A 106 4.29 4.82 2.20
N ILE A 107 3.23 4.91 3.00
CA ILE A 107 2.15 5.87 2.73
C ILE A 107 2.75 7.25 3.05
N ASN A 108 2.84 8.10 2.04
CA ASN A 108 3.25 9.49 2.23
C ASN A 108 2.04 10.35 2.67
N GLU A 109 2.30 11.58 3.11
CA GLU A 109 1.26 12.49 3.62
C GLU A 109 0.15 12.77 2.59
N VAL A 110 0.48 12.90 1.30
CA VAL A 110 -0.53 13.15 0.25
C VAL A 110 -1.45 11.95 0.07
N ALA A 111 -0.88 10.75 0.01
CA ALA A 111 -1.64 9.50 -0.05
C ALA A 111 -2.46 9.31 1.23
N TYR A 112 -1.89 9.63 2.40
CA TYR A 112 -2.57 9.55 3.67
C TYR A 112 -3.82 10.44 3.70
N SER A 113 -3.68 11.73 3.38
CA SER A 113 -4.81 12.68 3.37
C SER A 113 -5.93 12.20 2.45
N ARG A 114 -5.58 11.69 1.27
CA ARG A 114 -6.58 11.22 0.31
C ARG A 114 -7.26 9.92 0.73
N ILE A 115 -6.51 8.98 1.32
CA ILE A 115 -7.09 7.79 1.95
C ILE A 115 -8.02 8.21 3.08
N HIS A 116 -7.62 9.18 3.90
CA HIS A 116 -8.40 9.71 5.00
C HIS A 116 -9.74 10.30 4.52
N GLU A 117 -9.72 11.15 3.49
CA GLU A 117 -10.93 11.71 2.85
C GLU A 117 -11.88 10.63 2.34
N PHE A 118 -11.36 9.60 1.66
CA PHE A 118 -12.19 8.49 1.20
C PHE A 118 -12.78 7.69 2.38
N ARG A 119 -12.03 7.55 3.48
CA ARG A 119 -12.52 6.88 4.68
C ARG A 119 -13.57 7.70 5.42
N ASP A 120 -13.43 9.01 5.49
CA ASP A 120 -14.39 9.92 6.12
C ASP A 120 -15.70 10.01 5.32
N SER A 121 -15.63 9.86 3.99
CA SER A 121 -16.81 9.73 3.13
C SER A 121 -17.44 8.33 3.13
N GLY A 122 -16.88 7.38 3.90
CA GLY A 122 -17.47 6.05 4.10
C GLY A 122 -17.14 5.02 3.02
N GLN A 123 -16.19 5.28 2.12
CA GLN A 123 -15.80 4.30 1.09
C GLN A 123 -15.12 3.08 1.69
N ASP A 124 -15.38 1.90 1.12
CA ASP A 124 -14.74 0.66 1.55
C ASP A 124 -13.29 0.55 1.06
N TRP A 125 -12.49 -0.22 1.80
CA TRP A 125 -11.06 -0.39 1.52
C TRP A 125 -10.80 -0.98 0.13
N SER A 126 -11.69 -1.83 -0.37
CA SER A 126 -11.60 -2.41 -1.71
C SER A 126 -11.71 -1.34 -2.80
N ASP A 127 -12.61 -0.37 -2.63
CA ASP A 127 -12.80 0.72 -3.59
C ASP A 127 -11.66 1.71 -3.52
N ILE A 128 -11.22 2.06 -2.30
CA ILE A 128 -10.06 2.90 -2.07
C ILE A 128 -8.81 2.29 -2.73
N HIS A 129 -8.62 0.98 -2.58
CA HIS A 129 -7.46 0.26 -3.13
C HIS A 129 -7.36 0.37 -4.66
N GLN A 130 -8.47 0.56 -5.37
CA GLN A 130 -8.43 0.82 -6.82
C GLN A 130 -7.67 2.10 -7.18
N TYR A 131 -7.68 3.10 -6.30
CA TYR A 131 -6.90 4.34 -6.45
C TYR A 131 -5.47 4.23 -5.92
N PHE A 132 -5.22 3.25 -5.05
CA PHE A 132 -3.91 2.99 -4.42
C PHE A 132 -3.38 1.62 -4.80
N TRP A 133 -3.44 1.32 -6.09
CA TRP A 133 -3.07 0.03 -6.67
C TRP A 133 -1.58 -0.29 -6.50
N GLN A 134 -0.74 0.70 -6.15
CA GLN A 134 0.69 0.49 -5.88
C GLN A 134 0.92 -0.36 -4.63
N TYR A 135 -0.10 -0.52 -3.78
CA TYR A 135 -0.08 -1.49 -2.70
C TYR A 135 -0.60 -2.83 -3.23
N PRO A 136 0.06 -3.95 -2.99
CA PRO A 136 -0.30 -5.21 -3.64
C PRO A 136 -1.56 -5.86 -3.08
N LYS A 137 -1.95 -5.48 -1.86
CA LYS A 137 -3.13 -6.04 -1.17
C LYS A 137 -3.86 -4.91 -0.45
N VAL A 138 -5.18 -4.98 -0.45
CA VAL A 138 -6.07 -4.14 0.36
C VAL A 138 -5.62 -4.12 1.82
N THR A 139 -5.25 -5.28 2.35
CA THR A 139 -4.77 -5.41 3.73
C THR A 139 -3.45 -4.68 3.98
N SER A 140 -2.55 -4.62 2.99
CA SER A 140 -1.28 -3.89 3.12
C SER A 140 -1.53 -2.38 3.21
N LEU A 141 -2.38 -1.85 2.33
CA LEU A 141 -2.83 -0.46 2.34
C LEU A 141 -3.47 -0.10 3.68
N GLN A 142 -4.43 -0.92 4.13
CA GLN A 142 -5.13 -0.73 5.39
C GLN A 142 -4.17 -0.71 6.58
N SER A 143 -3.29 -1.71 6.71
CA SER A 143 -2.35 -1.80 7.83
C SER A 143 -1.38 -0.61 7.87
N LYS A 144 -0.90 -0.15 6.72
CA LYS A 144 -0.03 1.02 6.64
C LYS A 144 -0.75 2.31 7.01
N TYR A 145 -2.00 2.49 6.58
CA TYR A 145 -2.78 3.68 6.91
C TYR A 145 -3.01 3.80 8.41
N TYR A 146 -3.45 2.71 9.06
CA TYR A 146 -3.68 2.73 10.51
C TYR A 146 -2.39 2.92 11.30
N ARG A 147 -1.26 2.39 10.82
CA ARG A 147 0.05 2.64 11.44
C ARG A 147 0.39 4.13 11.41
N LEU A 148 0.29 4.76 10.25
CA LEU A 148 0.60 6.19 10.10
C LEU A 148 -0.37 7.07 10.90
N LYS A 149 -1.68 6.74 10.90
CA LYS A 149 -2.67 7.42 11.72
C LYS A 149 -2.34 7.35 13.22
N ALA A 150 -1.90 6.19 13.70
CA ALA A 150 -1.49 6.00 15.09
C ALA A 150 -0.22 6.80 15.42
N ASP A 151 0.79 6.73 14.55
CA ASP A 151 2.04 7.47 14.71
C ASP A 151 1.78 9.00 14.75
N GLN A 152 0.94 9.53 13.86
CA GLN A 152 0.54 10.95 13.85
C GLN A 152 -0.24 11.36 15.09
N ALA A 153 -1.02 10.45 15.68
CA ALA A 153 -1.72 10.68 16.94
C ALA A 153 -0.82 10.53 18.18
N GLY A 154 0.48 10.26 18.00
CA GLY A 154 1.41 10.01 19.11
C GLY A 154 1.13 8.70 19.84
N LEU A 155 0.37 7.79 19.24
CA LEU A 155 -0.01 6.50 19.79
C LEU A 155 1.06 5.50 19.38
N SER A 156 1.90 5.03 20.33
CA SER A 156 2.96 4.09 19.99
C SER A 156 2.39 2.82 19.36
N THR A 157 2.97 2.42 18.23
CA THR A 157 2.59 1.22 17.47
C THR A 157 2.86 -0.09 18.22
N GLU A 158 3.59 -0.05 19.34
CA GLU A 158 3.71 -1.15 20.31
C GLU A 158 2.36 -1.55 20.93
N ARG A 159 1.33 -0.69 20.89
CA ARG A 159 0.00 -1.01 21.40
C ARG A 159 -0.84 -1.93 20.52
N LEU A 160 -0.45 -2.15 19.26
CA LEU A 160 -1.17 -3.06 18.34
C LEU A 160 -1.00 -4.55 18.73
N THR A 161 0.00 -4.87 19.54
CA THR A 161 0.26 -6.22 20.07
C THR A 161 0.22 -6.30 21.59
N ALA A 162 -0.02 -5.17 22.28
CA ALA A 162 -0.08 -5.13 23.73
C ALA A 162 -1.37 -5.83 24.21
N GLU A 163 -1.32 -6.49 25.37
CA GLU A 163 -2.54 -6.96 26.03
C GLU A 163 -3.54 -5.79 26.19
N TRP A 164 -4.84 -6.11 26.20
CA TRP A 164 -5.85 -5.10 26.48
C TRP A 164 -5.55 -4.45 27.83
N THR A 165 -5.57 -3.12 27.89
CA THR A 165 -5.49 -2.43 29.18
C THR A 165 -6.83 -2.56 29.91
N ASP A 166 -6.83 -2.48 31.24
CA ASP A 166 -8.09 -2.53 32.00
C ASP A 166 -9.02 -1.38 31.62
N ALA A 167 -8.47 -0.19 31.32
CA ALA A 167 -9.26 0.94 30.84
C ALA A 167 -9.95 0.66 29.48
N GLU A 168 -9.24 0.01 28.54
CA GLU A 168 -9.84 -0.39 27.25
C GLU A 168 -10.90 -1.47 27.44
N ARG A 169 -10.64 -2.46 28.32
CA ARG A 169 -11.62 -3.53 28.63
C ARG A 169 -12.89 -2.94 29.24
N GLU A 170 -12.76 -2.09 30.25
CA GLU A 170 -13.91 -1.44 30.88
C GLU A 170 -14.65 -0.54 29.90
N ARG A 171 -13.94 0.21 29.05
CA ARG A 171 -14.60 1.05 28.05
C ARG A 171 -15.42 0.24 27.03
N VAL A 172 -14.91 -0.90 26.56
CA VAL A 172 -15.68 -1.78 25.67
C VAL A 172 -16.88 -2.38 26.39
N LYS A 173 -16.73 -2.79 27.64
CA LYS A 173 -17.86 -3.29 28.44
C LYS A 173 -18.94 -2.22 28.60
N ASP A 174 -18.56 -0.98 28.90
CA ASP A 174 -19.50 0.15 29.01
C ASP A 174 -20.26 0.38 27.71
N LEU A 175 -19.56 0.41 26.57
CA LEU A 175 -20.17 0.59 25.26
C LEU A 175 -21.13 -0.55 24.92
N ILE A 176 -20.76 -1.78 25.24
CA ILE A 176 -21.65 -2.94 25.07
C ILE A 176 -22.87 -2.77 25.96
N ASN A 177 -22.71 -2.50 27.26
CA ASN A 177 -23.83 -2.36 28.19
C ASN A 177 -24.79 -1.22 27.81
N GLN A 178 -24.29 -0.13 27.22
CA GLN A 178 -25.12 0.99 26.76
C GLN A 178 -25.96 0.69 25.52
N GLN A 179 -25.55 -0.28 24.70
CA GLN A 179 -26.08 -0.46 23.34
C GLN A 179 -26.58 -1.90 23.05
N ILE A 180 -26.36 -2.86 23.96
CA ILE A 180 -26.64 -4.29 23.73
C ILE A 180 -28.13 -4.60 23.50
N GLU A 181 -29.03 -3.80 24.04
CA GLU A 181 -30.48 -3.96 23.84
C GLU A 181 -30.97 -3.31 22.53
N SER A 182 -30.23 -2.33 22.01
CA SER A 182 -30.62 -1.49 20.88
C SER A 182 -29.90 -1.81 19.57
N THR A 183 -28.85 -2.64 19.59
CA THR A 183 -28.02 -2.90 18.42
C THR A 183 -27.57 -4.35 18.30
N THR A 184 -27.26 -4.77 17.07
CA THR A 184 -26.69 -6.09 16.79
C THR A 184 -25.19 -6.13 17.09
N ILE A 185 -24.62 -7.33 17.30
CA ILE A 185 -23.17 -7.48 17.55
C ILE A 185 -22.31 -6.87 16.43
N PRO A 186 -22.61 -7.04 15.13
CA PRO A 186 -21.86 -6.38 14.07
C PRO A 186 -21.85 -4.84 14.21
N GLU A 187 -22.98 -4.23 14.53
CA GLU A 187 -23.10 -2.77 14.73
C GLU A 187 -22.32 -2.31 15.97
N LEU A 188 -22.39 -3.06 17.07
CA LEU A 188 -21.60 -2.83 18.28
C LEU A 188 -20.09 -2.86 17.98
N VAL A 189 -19.64 -3.84 17.21
CA VAL A 189 -18.23 -3.96 16.82
C VAL A 189 -17.79 -2.76 16.00
N ASP A 190 -18.64 -2.23 15.12
CA ASP A 190 -18.32 -1.03 14.34
C ASP A 190 -18.29 0.24 15.20
N ILE A 191 -19.18 0.37 16.19
CA ILE A 191 -19.15 1.46 17.17
C ILE A 191 -17.84 1.41 17.96
N ILE A 192 -17.50 0.24 18.51
CA ILE A 192 -16.28 0.04 19.30
C ILE A 192 -15.03 0.29 18.46
N LYS A 193 -15.03 -0.13 17.19
CA LYS A 193 -13.92 0.10 16.26
C LYS A 193 -13.70 1.58 15.96
N ARG A 194 -14.77 2.37 15.87
CA ARG A 194 -14.67 3.83 15.67
C ARG A 194 -14.06 4.53 16.88
N GLU A 195 -14.26 3.99 18.07
CA GLU A 195 -13.75 4.58 19.31
C GLU A 195 -12.36 4.04 19.70
N LEU A 196 -12.12 2.74 19.53
CA LEU A 196 -10.85 2.06 19.79
C LEU A 196 -10.11 1.78 18.49
N LEU A 197 -9.73 2.89 17.84
CA LEU A 197 -9.08 2.95 16.52
C LEU A 197 -7.78 2.13 16.39
N ASN A 198 -7.21 1.69 17.51
CA ASN A 198 -5.91 1.01 17.58
C ASN A 198 -6.00 -0.50 17.80
N ARG A 199 -7.21 -1.10 17.88
CA ARG A 199 -7.37 -2.54 18.09
C ARG A 199 -7.76 -3.26 16.80
N PRO A 200 -7.15 -4.42 16.47
CA PRO A 200 -7.57 -5.22 15.33
C PRO A 200 -9.05 -5.58 15.43
N LEU A 201 -9.76 -5.51 14.30
CA LEU A 201 -11.20 -5.84 14.25
C LEU A 201 -11.47 -7.26 14.77
N SER A 202 -10.55 -8.20 14.51
CA SER A 202 -10.63 -9.58 14.99
C SER A 202 -10.61 -9.67 16.52
N GLU A 203 -9.80 -8.84 17.19
CA GLU A 203 -9.73 -8.82 18.66
C GLU A 203 -10.96 -8.16 19.27
N ILE A 204 -11.40 -7.02 18.73
CA ILE A 204 -12.64 -6.37 19.16
C ILE A 204 -13.79 -7.37 19.05
N ARG A 205 -13.91 -8.05 17.90
CA ARG A 205 -14.95 -9.04 17.67
C ARG A 205 -14.88 -10.22 18.63
N LEU A 206 -13.68 -10.72 18.93
CA LEU A 206 -13.49 -11.82 19.89
C LEU A 206 -13.92 -11.40 21.30
N PHE A 207 -13.44 -10.24 21.76
CA PHE A 207 -13.75 -9.70 23.08
C PHE A 207 -15.25 -9.39 23.24
N SER A 208 -15.85 -8.69 22.27
CA SER A 208 -17.28 -8.37 22.29
C SER A 208 -18.15 -9.63 22.31
N ASN A 209 -17.82 -10.65 21.51
CA ASN A 209 -18.54 -11.92 21.51
C ASN A 209 -18.44 -12.65 22.85
N GLN A 210 -17.26 -12.68 23.45
CA GLN A 210 -17.03 -13.32 24.73
C GLN A 210 -17.83 -12.63 25.84
N TYR A 211 -17.75 -11.30 25.94
CA TYR A 211 -18.44 -10.55 26.98
C TYR A 211 -19.96 -10.61 26.85
N VAL A 212 -20.52 -10.51 25.64
CA VAL A 212 -21.97 -10.68 25.41
C VAL A 212 -22.43 -12.09 25.82
N LYS A 213 -21.62 -13.11 25.59
CA LYS A 213 -21.91 -14.49 26.01
C LYS A 213 -21.91 -14.61 27.54
N GLU A 214 -20.98 -13.96 28.23
CA GLU A 214 -20.92 -13.92 29.69
C GLU A 214 -22.12 -13.19 30.30
N LEU A 215 -22.53 -12.04 29.75
CA LEU A 215 -23.73 -11.31 30.17
C LEU A 215 -24.99 -12.17 30.06
N LYS A 216 -25.19 -12.85 28.91
CA LYS A 216 -26.33 -13.76 28.70
C LYS A 216 -26.32 -14.97 29.63
N ALA A 217 -25.14 -15.52 29.91
CA ALA A 217 -24.99 -16.63 30.86
C ALA A 217 -25.23 -16.20 32.31
N GLY A 218 -24.89 -14.96 32.67
CA GLY A 218 -25.18 -14.36 33.98
C GLY A 218 -26.67 -14.09 34.17
N LEU A 219 -27.34 -13.54 33.17
CA LEU A 219 -28.79 -13.28 33.18
C LEU A 219 -29.60 -14.58 33.34
N MET A 220 -29.24 -15.65 32.61
CA MET A 220 -29.91 -16.96 32.75
C MET A 220 -29.75 -17.61 34.14
N ARG A 221 -28.76 -17.21 34.94
CA ARG A 221 -28.61 -17.72 36.33
C ARG A 221 -29.49 -16.96 37.33
N VAL A 222 -29.86 -15.72 37.03
CA VAL A 222 -30.75 -14.93 37.91
C VAL A 222 -32.19 -15.42 37.78
N ASP A 223 -32.61 -15.82 36.57
CA ASP A 223 -33.96 -16.34 36.31
C ASP A 223 -34.20 -17.78 36.80
N GLN A 224 -33.16 -18.50 37.25
CA GLN A 224 -33.27 -19.84 37.84
C GLN A 224 -33.28 -19.83 39.39
N ILE A 225 -33.21 -18.65 40.00
CA ILE A 225 -33.23 -18.46 41.46
C ILE A 225 -34.53 -17.76 41.93
N ALA A 226 -35.49 -17.52 41.02
CA ALA A 226 -36.83 -17.03 41.34
C ALA A 226 -37.82 -18.17 41.62
#